data_AF-A0A812VYP6-F1
#
_entry.id   AF-A0A812VYP6-F1
#
_cell.length_a   1.000
_cell.length_b   1.000
_cell.length_c   1.000
_cell.angle_alpha   90.00
_cell.angle_beta   90.00
_cell.angle_gamma   90.00
#
_symmetry.space_group_name_H-M   'P 1'
#
loop_
_entity.id
_entity.type
_entity.pdbx_description
1 polymer ?
#
loop_
_entity_poly.entity_id
_entity_poly.type
_entity_poly.pdbx_seq_one_letter_code
_entity_poly.pdbx_strand_id
1 'polypeptide(L)'
;DDALLSRIMVQGPDPSMLGHGPVSFLDGLRFRLKLDFPMSEVFTDRALLQYTRLFRIIALAHHALERLKDAWSALAGLRDSGARGSLPPPTALIAFRHELHYFTATIHRYLVVDVVATEFKHLENKVFEASSLEELLDAHNSCLRRCVARSFLEAGSQDALTAVVGILDQALELAHLLEEIDLQSSLPAWAIARLRRIETTFSDLRRSFKLCYVEGGLAEAQTLVEEVLPTAYDLG
;
A
#
# COMPACT_ATOMS: atom_id res chain seq x y z
N ASP A 1 -5.34 25.60 -6.42
CA ASP A 1 -6.49 25.36 -7.30
C ASP A 1 -7.43 24.32 -6.73
N ASP A 2 -8.33 24.74 -5.84
CA ASP A 2 -9.37 23.86 -5.26
C ASP A 2 -10.48 23.49 -6.28
N ALA A 3 -10.55 24.21 -7.40
CA ALA A 3 -11.54 24.00 -8.45
C ALA A 3 -11.32 22.72 -9.28
N LEU A 4 -10.09 22.18 -9.31
CA LEU A 4 -9.82 20.88 -9.93
C LEU A 4 -10.14 19.73 -8.98
N LEU A 5 -9.87 19.92 -7.68
CA LEU A 5 -10.18 18.93 -6.65
C LEU A 5 -11.68 18.70 -6.53
N SER A 6 -12.51 19.74 -6.72
CA SER A 6 -13.98 19.61 -6.71
C SER A 6 -14.55 18.82 -7.91
N ARG A 7 -13.75 18.58 -8.95
CA ARG A 7 -14.15 17.79 -10.14
C ARG A 7 -13.74 16.32 -10.05
N ILE A 8 -12.93 15.97 -9.06
CA ILE A 8 -12.54 14.60 -8.76
C ILE A 8 -13.72 13.94 -8.04
N MET A 9 -14.37 13.01 -8.71
CA MET A 9 -15.35 12.13 -8.08
C MET A 9 -14.71 10.77 -7.88
N VAL A 10 -14.52 10.39 -6.61
CA VAL A 10 -14.23 9.01 -6.25
C VAL A 10 -15.57 8.31 -6.10
N GLN A 11 -15.89 7.43 -7.05
CA GLN A 11 -17.05 6.56 -6.91
C GLN A 11 -16.65 5.32 -6.13
N GLY A 12 -17.38 5.04 -5.05
CA GLY A 12 -17.30 3.78 -4.31
C GLY A 12 -17.83 2.59 -5.12
N PRO A 13 -17.59 1.35 -4.65
CA PRO A 13 -18.06 0.15 -5.31
C PRO A 13 -19.56 0.15 -5.55
N ASP A 14 -19.98 -0.40 -6.70
CA ASP A 14 -21.34 -0.91 -6.84
C ASP A 14 -21.54 -2.05 -5.82
N PRO A 15 -22.65 -2.08 -5.06
CA PRO A 15 -22.84 -2.99 -3.93
C PRO A 15 -22.82 -4.48 -4.32
N SER A 16 -22.94 -4.80 -5.62
CA SER A 16 -22.89 -6.16 -6.16
C SER A 16 -21.49 -6.71 -6.45
N MET A 17 -20.43 -5.90 -6.30
CA MET A 17 -19.03 -6.29 -6.57
C MET A 17 -18.17 -6.44 -5.30
N LEU A 18 -18.78 -6.26 -4.12
CA LEU A 18 -18.11 -6.40 -2.83
C LEU A 18 -17.85 -7.88 -2.53
N GLY A 19 -16.64 -8.35 -2.85
CA GLY A 19 -16.11 -9.57 -2.23
C GLY A 19 -16.01 -9.41 -0.71
N HIS A 20 -16.00 -10.51 0.05
CA HIS A 20 -15.76 -10.45 1.49
C HIS A 20 -14.28 -10.15 1.76
N GLY A 21 -13.97 -8.95 2.25
CA GLY A 21 -12.64 -8.58 2.75
C GLY A 21 -12.42 -7.07 2.78
N PRO A 22 -11.57 -6.53 3.68
CA PRO A 22 -11.32 -5.09 3.78
C PRO A 22 -10.67 -4.49 2.52
N VAL A 23 -10.04 -5.32 1.67
CA VAL A 23 -9.44 -4.91 0.39
C VAL A 23 -10.48 -4.77 -0.74
N SER A 24 -11.60 -5.47 -0.66
CA SER A 24 -12.65 -5.49 -1.69
C SER A 24 -13.27 -4.11 -1.96
N PHE A 25 -13.31 -3.23 -0.95
CA PHE A 25 -13.85 -1.88 -1.11
C PHE A 25 -12.98 -1.06 -2.08
N LEU A 26 -11.67 -1.31 -2.07
CA LEU A 26 -10.70 -0.62 -2.93
C LEU A 26 -10.86 -1.03 -4.39
N ASP A 27 -11.29 -2.27 -4.65
CA ASP A 27 -11.62 -2.74 -6.01
C ASP A 27 -12.84 -2.01 -6.60
N GLY A 28 -13.66 -1.43 -5.74
CA GLY A 28 -14.75 -0.55 -6.10
C GLY A 28 -14.34 0.86 -6.51
N LEU A 29 -13.19 1.35 -6.04
CA LEU A 29 -12.80 2.75 -6.20
C LEU A 29 -12.50 3.05 -7.67
N ARG A 30 -13.23 3.98 -8.25
CA ARG A 30 -12.94 4.50 -9.61
C ARG A 30 -12.72 5.99 -9.56
N PHE A 31 -11.62 6.42 -10.19
CA PHE A 31 -11.32 7.82 -10.36
C PHE A 31 -12.06 8.34 -11.59
N ARG A 32 -13.04 9.23 -11.40
CA ARG A 32 -13.71 9.92 -12.50
C ARG A 32 -13.41 11.41 -12.44
N LEU A 33 -12.90 11.93 -13.54
CA LEU A 33 -12.66 13.35 -13.75
C LEU A 33 -13.58 13.85 -14.85
N LYS A 34 -14.47 14.78 -14.52
CA LYS A 34 -15.23 15.53 -15.54
C LYS A 34 -14.39 16.71 -16.00
N LEU A 35 -13.75 16.57 -17.15
CA LEU A 35 -12.89 17.58 -17.73
C LEU A 35 -13.51 18.10 -19.03
N ASP A 36 -13.54 19.42 -19.15
CA ASP A 36 -13.94 20.09 -20.37
C ASP A 36 -12.76 20.08 -21.35
N PHE A 37 -13.07 20.21 -22.64
CA PHE A 37 -12.05 20.48 -23.65
C PHE A 37 -11.29 21.77 -23.28
N PRO A 38 -9.94 21.81 -23.37
CA PRO A 38 -9.04 20.83 -24.01
C PRO A 38 -8.45 19.76 -23.06
N MET A 39 -8.75 19.79 -21.77
CA MET A 39 -8.13 18.89 -20.78
C MET A 39 -8.58 17.43 -20.92
N SER A 40 -9.74 17.19 -21.53
CA SER A 40 -10.23 15.85 -21.87
C SER A 40 -9.30 15.09 -22.82
N GLU A 41 -8.51 15.79 -23.65
CA GLU A 41 -7.56 15.16 -24.57
C GLU A 41 -6.33 14.58 -23.83
N VAL A 42 -5.90 15.23 -22.76
CA VAL A 42 -4.77 14.78 -21.93
C VAL A 42 -5.20 13.62 -21.01
N PHE A 43 -6.37 13.75 -20.39
CA PHE A 43 -6.89 12.78 -19.43
C PHE A 43 -7.90 11.83 -20.06
N THR A 44 -7.43 11.04 -21.03
CA THR A 44 -8.23 10.01 -21.67
C THR A 44 -8.74 8.96 -20.67
N ASP A 45 -9.81 8.24 -21.01
CA ASP A 45 -10.33 7.14 -20.18
C ASP A 45 -9.26 6.09 -19.87
N ARG A 46 -8.33 5.85 -20.81
CA ARG A 46 -7.19 4.95 -20.61
C ARG A 46 -6.24 5.46 -19.54
N ALA A 47 -5.92 6.76 -19.56
CA ALA A 47 -5.08 7.38 -18.54
C ALA A 47 -5.78 7.34 -17.17
N LEU A 48 -7.08 7.66 -17.10
CA LEU A 48 -7.87 7.61 -15.87
C LEU A 48 -7.94 6.20 -15.27
N LEU A 49 -7.99 5.16 -16.11
CA LEU A 49 -7.90 3.77 -15.65
C LEU A 49 -6.52 3.47 -15.04
N GLN A 50 -5.43 3.94 -15.64
CA GLN A 50 -4.09 3.77 -15.08
C GLN A 50 -3.92 4.51 -13.75
N TYR A 51 -4.41 5.75 -13.66
CA TYR A 51 -4.47 6.50 -12.40
C TYR A 51 -5.29 5.74 -11.34
N THR A 52 -6.44 5.19 -11.70
CA THR A 52 -7.27 4.41 -10.78
C THR A 52 -6.51 3.20 -10.24
N ARG A 53 -5.82 2.44 -11.09
CA ARG A 53 -5.04 1.26 -10.66
C ARG A 53 -3.91 1.65 -9.70
N LEU A 54 -3.19 2.71 -10.01
CA LEU A 54 -2.12 3.25 -9.17
C LEU A 54 -2.64 3.75 -7.83
N PHE A 55 -3.75 4.50 -7.85
CA PHE A 55 -4.40 5.00 -6.65
C PHE A 55 -4.85 3.86 -5.73
N ARG A 56 -5.44 2.78 -6.27
CA ARG A 56 -5.92 1.66 -5.46
C ARG A 56 -4.82 1.00 -4.63
N ILE A 57 -3.67 0.70 -5.24
CA ILE A 57 -2.57 0.05 -4.51
C ILE A 57 -1.94 0.99 -3.47
N ILE A 58 -1.81 2.29 -3.77
CA ILE A 58 -1.35 3.29 -2.81
C ILE A 58 -2.34 3.43 -1.64
N ALA A 59 -3.63 3.51 -1.95
CA ALA A 59 -4.70 3.61 -0.96
C ALA A 59 -4.75 2.36 -0.06
N LEU A 60 -4.55 1.16 -0.62
CA LEU A 60 -4.46 -0.07 0.17
C LEU A 60 -3.29 -0.02 1.15
N ALA A 61 -2.10 0.36 0.67
CA ALA A 61 -0.92 0.44 1.51
C ALA A 61 -1.09 1.49 2.62
N HIS A 62 -1.64 2.66 2.30
CA HIS A 62 -1.93 3.71 3.26
C HIS A 62 -2.98 3.26 4.29
N HIS A 63 -4.06 2.63 3.84
CA HIS A 63 -5.13 2.14 4.70
C HIS A 63 -4.61 1.08 5.67
N ALA A 64 -3.89 0.07 5.19
CA ALA A 64 -3.28 -0.95 6.04
C ALA A 64 -2.33 -0.35 7.10
N LEU A 65 -1.56 0.68 6.70
CA LEU A 65 -0.63 1.37 7.59
C LEU A 65 -1.35 2.10 8.74
N GLU A 66 -2.36 2.91 8.41
CA GLU A 66 -3.13 3.66 9.41
C GLU A 66 -3.94 2.71 10.30
N ARG A 67 -4.57 1.69 9.73
CA ARG A 67 -5.32 0.69 10.51
C ARG A 67 -4.46 -0.03 11.54
N LEU A 68 -3.26 -0.47 11.15
CA LEU A 68 -2.33 -1.12 12.07
C LEU A 68 -1.80 -0.17 13.15
N LYS A 69 -1.59 1.11 12.80
CA LYS A 69 -1.18 2.15 13.75
C LYS A 69 -2.29 2.48 14.74
N ASP A 70 -3.52 2.68 14.27
CA ASP A 70 -4.67 3.03 15.09
C ASP A 70 -5.01 1.91 16.06
N ALA A 71 -5.10 0.67 15.58
CA ALA A 71 -5.36 -0.51 16.41
C ALA A 71 -4.29 -0.68 17.51
N TRP A 72 -3.02 -0.47 17.16
CA TRP A 72 -1.94 -0.49 18.13
C TRP A 72 -2.03 0.65 19.15
N SER A 73 -2.37 1.86 18.68
CA SER A 73 -2.52 3.04 19.55
C SER A 73 -3.68 2.89 20.53
N ALA A 74 -4.78 2.26 20.11
CA ALA A 74 -5.91 1.96 20.97
C ALA A 74 -5.51 0.95 22.06
N LEU A 75 -4.80 -0.12 21.67
CA LEU A 75 -4.28 -1.12 22.59
C LEU A 75 -3.27 -0.53 23.58
N ALA A 76 -2.38 0.34 23.12
CA ALA A 76 -1.39 1.01 23.96
C ALA A 76 -2.01 2.12 24.84
N GLY A 77 -3.03 2.83 24.36
CA GLY A 77 -3.74 3.88 25.08
C GLY A 77 -4.63 3.34 26.21
N LEU A 78 -5.21 2.15 26.02
CA LEU A 78 -5.90 1.42 27.09
C LEU A 78 -4.98 1.17 28.30
N ARG A 79 -3.67 0.99 28.07
CA ARG A 79 -2.68 0.89 29.15
C ARG A 79 -2.42 2.22 29.86
N ASP A 80 -2.26 3.30 29.10
CA ASP A 80 -1.90 4.62 29.65
C ASP A 80 -3.06 5.25 30.45
N SER A 81 -4.29 4.90 30.10
CA SER A 81 -5.51 5.30 30.84
C SER A 81 -5.66 4.67 32.23
N GLY A 82 -4.71 3.85 32.68
CA GLY A 82 -4.64 3.37 34.06
C GLY A 82 -5.68 2.31 34.41
N ALA A 83 -6.16 1.54 33.43
CA ALA A 83 -6.89 0.30 33.67
C ALA A 83 -6.00 -0.65 34.50
N ARG A 84 -6.16 -0.60 35.83
CA ARG A 84 -5.42 -1.39 36.82
C ARG A 84 -5.56 -2.88 36.45
N GLY A 85 -4.53 -3.45 35.83
CA GLY A 85 -4.50 -4.87 35.45
C GLY A 85 -4.08 -5.19 34.02
N SER A 86 -3.87 -4.22 33.13
CA SER A 86 -3.38 -4.51 31.77
C SER A 86 -1.97 -5.10 31.79
N LEU A 87 -1.81 -6.33 31.30
CA LEU A 87 -0.51 -6.95 31.09
C LEU A 87 0.21 -6.30 29.91
N PRO A 88 1.56 -6.27 29.90
CA PRO A 88 2.30 -5.83 28.72
C PRO A 88 2.01 -6.79 27.55
N PRO A 89 1.86 -6.27 26.31
CA PRO A 89 1.77 -7.12 25.13
C PRO A 89 3.01 -8.03 25.04
N PRO A 90 2.86 -9.30 24.64
CA PRO A 90 4.01 -10.20 24.51
C PRO A 90 5.04 -9.66 23.54
N THR A 91 6.33 -9.84 23.85
CA THR A 91 7.44 -9.37 23.02
C THR A 91 7.36 -9.87 21.58
N ALA A 92 6.89 -11.10 21.37
CA ALA A 92 6.68 -11.66 20.03
C ALA A 92 5.64 -10.88 19.21
N LEU A 93 4.53 -10.46 19.84
CA LEU A 93 3.50 -9.65 19.18
C LEU A 93 4.06 -8.27 18.81
N ILE A 94 4.81 -7.64 19.72
CA ILE A 94 5.48 -6.35 19.49
C ILE A 94 6.44 -6.47 18.29
N ALA A 95 7.34 -7.46 18.33
CA ALA A 95 8.34 -7.68 17.28
C ALA A 95 7.67 -7.90 15.91
N PHE A 96 6.69 -8.80 15.84
CA PHE A 96 5.99 -9.09 14.59
C PHE A 96 5.21 -7.87 14.07
N ARG A 97 4.51 -7.14 14.95
CA ARG A 97 3.83 -5.90 14.58
C ARG A 97 4.80 -4.86 14.03
N HIS A 98 5.98 -4.71 14.64
CA HIS A 98 7.01 -3.80 14.15
C HIS A 98 7.50 -4.19 12.76
N GLU A 99 7.76 -5.48 12.53
CA GLU A 99 8.18 -5.98 11.23
C GLU A 99 7.13 -5.74 10.14
N LEU A 100 5.87 -6.07 10.43
CA LEU A 100 4.76 -5.92 9.48
C LEU A 100 4.47 -4.43 9.18
N HIS A 101 4.52 -3.58 10.20
CA HIS A 101 4.38 -2.14 10.06
C HIS A 101 5.50 -1.56 9.21
N TYR A 102 6.75 -1.97 9.48
CA TYR A 102 7.91 -1.53 8.72
C TYR A 102 7.78 -1.89 7.25
N PHE A 103 7.45 -3.16 6.93
CA PHE A 103 7.22 -3.59 5.55
C PHE A 103 6.15 -2.74 4.85
N THR A 104 5.01 -2.55 5.51
CA THR A 104 3.87 -1.78 4.96
C THR A 104 4.26 -0.33 4.71
N ALA A 105 4.99 0.29 5.65
CA ALA A 105 5.48 1.65 5.54
C ALA A 105 6.45 1.80 4.37
N THR A 106 7.36 0.83 4.19
CA THR A 106 8.35 0.84 3.11
C THR A 106 7.69 0.69 1.74
N ILE A 107 6.70 -0.20 1.58
CA ILE A 107 5.93 -0.30 0.34
C ILE A 107 5.18 1.00 0.03
N HIS A 108 4.51 1.58 1.03
CA HIS A 108 3.79 2.84 0.85
C HIS A 108 4.76 3.98 0.45
N ARG A 109 5.90 4.10 1.14
CA ARG A 109 6.95 5.09 0.85
C ARG A 109 7.46 4.94 -0.58
N TYR A 110 7.77 3.71 -1.00
CA TYR A 110 8.24 3.44 -2.35
C TYR A 110 7.23 3.89 -3.42
N LEU A 111 5.97 3.47 -3.28
CA LEU A 111 4.95 3.81 -4.27
C LEU A 111 4.75 5.33 -4.39
N VAL A 112 4.71 6.04 -3.25
CA VAL A 112 4.44 7.48 -3.24
C VAL A 112 5.68 8.30 -3.63
N VAL A 113 6.84 7.99 -3.08
CA VAL A 113 8.06 8.81 -3.20
C VAL A 113 8.93 8.35 -4.36
N ASP A 114 9.33 7.08 -4.34
CA ASP A 114 10.35 6.56 -5.26
C ASP A 114 9.78 6.32 -6.66
N VAL A 115 8.47 6.05 -6.74
CA VAL A 115 7.74 5.91 -8.01
C VAL A 115 7.03 7.20 -8.36
N VAL A 116 5.93 7.55 -7.67
CA VAL A 116 5.05 8.64 -8.10
C VAL A 116 5.73 10.00 -8.09
N ALA A 117 6.32 10.43 -6.97
CA ALA A 117 6.91 11.76 -6.86
C ALA A 117 8.12 11.92 -7.81
N THR A 118 8.92 10.86 -7.95
CA THR A 118 10.07 10.86 -8.85
C THR A 118 9.62 10.97 -10.31
N GLU A 119 8.70 10.13 -10.78
CA GLU A 119 8.21 10.20 -12.16
C GLU A 119 7.46 11.51 -12.45
N PHE A 120 6.71 12.02 -11.47
CA PHE A 120 6.03 13.31 -11.59
C PHE A 120 7.03 14.46 -11.79
N LYS A 121 8.14 14.48 -11.06
CA LYS A 121 9.20 15.47 -11.26
C LYS A 121 9.81 15.40 -12.66
N HIS A 122 9.98 14.20 -13.21
CA HIS A 122 10.43 14.04 -14.60
C HIS A 122 9.39 14.52 -15.62
N LEU A 123 8.10 14.29 -15.34
CA LEU A 123 7.01 14.80 -16.15
C LEU A 123 6.99 16.33 -16.14
N GLU A 124 7.09 16.95 -14.97
CA GLU A 124 7.08 18.41 -14.80
C GLU A 124 8.14 19.07 -15.68
N ASN A 125 9.39 18.61 -15.61
CA ASN A 125 10.47 19.12 -16.46
C ASN A 125 10.15 18.96 -17.96
N LYS A 126 9.67 17.79 -18.38
CA LYS A 126 9.33 17.53 -19.79
C LYS A 126 8.16 18.36 -20.28
N VAL A 127 7.19 18.65 -19.42
CA VAL A 127 6.04 19.51 -19.76
C VAL A 127 6.50 20.96 -19.93
N PHE A 128 7.45 21.44 -19.13
CA PHE A 128 8.03 22.78 -19.29
C PHE A 128 8.89 22.91 -20.56
N GLU A 129 9.53 21.83 -21.01
CA GLU A 129 10.34 21.78 -22.23
C GLU A 129 9.52 21.54 -23.50
N ALA A 130 8.30 21.01 -23.37
CA ALA A 130 7.46 20.63 -24.51
C ALA A 130 7.08 21.86 -25.35
N SER A 131 7.34 21.75 -26.65
CA SER A 131 7.04 22.79 -27.64
C SER A 131 5.74 22.53 -28.40
N SER A 132 5.15 21.34 -28.21
CA SER A 132 3.90 20.92 -28.86
C SER A 132 2.98 20.13 -27.92
N LEU A 133 1.69 20.09 -28.27
CA LEU A 133 0.70 19.28 -27.55
C LEU A 133 1.04 17.78 -27.62
N GLU A 134 1.54 17.30 -28.76
CA GLU A 134 1.93 15.90 -28.94
C GLU A 134 3.07 15.50 -27.99
N GLU A 135 4.10 16.35 -27.86
CA GLU A 135 5.19 16.13 -26.91
C GLU A 135 4.70 16.08 -25.45
N LEU A 136 3.74 16.94 -25.10
CA LEU A 136 3.12 16.95 -23.78
C LEU A 136 2.34 15.65 -23.52
N LEU A 137 1.52 15.22 -24.48
CA LEU A 137 0.73 13.98 -24.38
C LEU A 137 1.65 12.75 -24.28
N ASP A 138 2.73 12.71 -25.05
CA ASP A 138 3.70 11.63 -25.00
C ASP A 138 4.47 11.61 -23.68
N ALA A 139 4.85 12.77 -23.14
CA ALA A 139 5.48 12.89 -21.83
C ALA A 139 4.56 12.35 -20.73
N HIS A 140 3.28 12.76 -20.74
CA HIS A 140 2.25 12.32 -19.78
C HIS A 140 2.00 10.81 -19.84
N ASN A 141 1.74 10.27 -21.04
CA ASN A 141 1.51 8.84 -21.22
C ASN A 141 2.75 8.00 -20.86
N SER A 142 3.96 8.54 -21.09
CA SER A 142 5.19 7.85 -20.73
C SER A 142 5.44 7.87 -19.22
N CYS A 143 5.12 8.97 -18.53
CA CYS A 143 5.14 9.04 -17.07
C CYS A 143 4.21 7.99 -16.46
N LEU A 144 2.96 7.93 -16.91
CA LEU A 144 1.98 6.97 -16.40
C LEU A 144 2.41 5.52 -16.64
N ARG A 145 2.93 5.21 -17.83
CA ARG A 145 3.47 3.88 -18.13
C ARG A 145 4.60 3.50 -17.17
N ARG A 146 5.55 4.41 -16.92
CA ARG A 146 6.64 4.17 -15.96
C ARG A 146 6.13 3.99 -14.53
N CYS A 147 5.18 4.80 -14.08
CA CYS A 147 4.56 4.61 -12.76
C CYS A 147 3.90 3.23 -12.63
N VAL A 148 3.13 2.80 -13.63
CA VAL A 148 2.45 1.50 -13.63
C VAL A 148 3.45 0.34 -13.64
N ALA A 149 4.49 0.43 -14.48
CA ALA A 149 5.56 -0.58 -14.55
C ALA A 149 6.27 -0.76 -13.20
N ARG A 150 6.64 0.36 -12.57
CA ARG A 150 7.35 0.39 -11.28
C ARG A 150 6.44 0.11 -10.07
N SER A 151 5.12 0.03 -10.24
CA SER A 151 4.17 -0.24 -9.13
C SER A 151 3.63 -1.67 -9.08
N PHE A 152 4.32 -2.64 -9.72
CA PHE A 152 3.88 -4.04 -9.82
C PHE A 152 2.57 -4.27 -10.59
N LEU A 153 2.09 -3.27 -11.33
CA LEU A 153 0.79 -3.31 -12.00
C LEU A 153 0.87 -3.84 -13.44
N GLU A 154 2.05 -4.26 -13.91
CA GLU A 154 2.21 -4.85 -15.23
C GLU A 154 1.87 -6.34 -15.24
N ALA A 155 1.54 -6.86 -16.42
CA ALA A 155 1.16 -8.27 -16.59
C ALA A 155 2.30 -9.23 -16.19
N GLY A 156 3.57 -8.79 -16.29
CA GLY A 156 4.73 -9.57 -15.87
C GLY A 156 5.03 -9.56 -14.36
N SER A 157 4.35 -8.71 -13.57
CA SER A 157 4.61 -8.54 -12.13
C SER A 157 3.42 -8.93 -11.24
N GLN A 158 2.48 -9.71 -11.78
CA GLN A 158 1.26 -10.14 -11.07
C GLN A 158 1.55 -10.93 -9.79
N ASP A 159 2.59 -11.77 -9.78
CA ASP A 159 2.96 -12.54 -8.59
C ASP A 159 3.50 -11.63 -7.48
N ALA A 160 4.32 -10.63 -7.83
CA ALA A 160 4.81 -9.63 -6.90
C ALA A 160 3.65 -8.78 -6.34
N LEU A 161 2.71 -8.36 -7.19
CA LEU A 161 1.50 -7.64 -6.77
C LEU A 161 0.65 -8.49 -5.81
N THR A 162 0.44 -9.76 -6.15
CA THR A 162 -0.34 -10.69 -5.31
C THR A 162 0.32 -10.87 -3.95
N ALA A 163 1.64 -10.99 -3.90
CA ALA A 163 2.39 -11.08 -2.66
C ALA A 163 2.27 -9.79 -1.83
N VAL A 164 2.42 -8.61 -2.44
CA VAL A 164 2.25 -7.31 -1.75
C VAL A 164 0.84 -7.16 -1.21
N VAL A 165 -0.19 -7.37 -2.04
CA VAL A 165 -1.60 -7.28 -1.62
C VAL A 165 -1.89 -8.26 -0.49
N GLY A 166 -1.39 -9.49 -0.56
CA GLY A 166 -1.53 -10.48 0.51
C GLY A 166 -0.86 -10.03 1.82
N ILE A 167 0.30 -9.38 1.77
CA ILE A 167 0.97 -8.85 2.96
C ILE A 167 0.17 -7.68 3.57
N LEU A 168 -0.35 -6.79 2.74
CA LEU A 168 -1.21 -5.70 3.19
C LEU A 168 -2.50 -6.22 3.84
N ASP A 169 -3.06 -7.31 3.32
CA ASP A 169 -4.18 -8.02 3.94
C ASP A 169 -3.79 -8.62 5.30
N GLN A 170 -2.59 -9.20 5.44
CA GLN A 170 -2.09 -9.67 6.74
C GLN A 170 -1.93 -8.52 7.76
N ALA A 171 -1.56 -7.31 7.30
CA ALA A 171 -1.51 -6.13 8.17
C ALA A 171 -2.91 -5.71 8.67
N LEU A 172 -3.92 -5.80 7.82
CA LEU A 172 -5.32 -5.56 8.19
C LEU A 172 -5.85 -6.64 9.13
N GLU A 173 -5.55 -7.91 8.88
CA GLU A 173 -5.89 -9.03 9.77
C GLU A 173 -5.24 -8.88 11.15
N LEU A 174 -3.98 -8.40 11.21
CA LEU A 174 -3.33 -8.09 12.48
C LEU A 174 -4.04 -6.93 13.19
N ALA A 175 -4.42 -5.87 12.47
CA ALA A 175 -5.15 -4.74 13.04
C ALA A 175 -6.49 -5.19 13.66
N HIS A 176 -7.27 -6.02 12.96
CA HIS A 176 -8.51 -6.58 13.51
C HIS A 176 -8.25 -7.45 14.75
N LEU A 177 -7.21 -8.30 14.72
CA LEU A 177 -6.83 -9.10 15.88
C LEU A 177 -6.48 -8.22 17.09
N LEU A 178 -5.78 -7.09 16.89
CA LEU A 178 -5.43 -6.17 17.96
C LEU A 178 -6.64 -5.45 18.56
N GLU A 179 -7.69 -5.21 17.77
CA GLU A 179 -8.95 -4.60 18.22
C GLU A 179 -9.84 -5.58 19.00
N GLU A 180 -9.77 -6.87 18.68
CA GLU A 180 -10.54 -7.92 19.35
C GLU A 180 -9.92 -8.34 20.70
N ILE A 181 -8.62 -8.13 20.88
CA ILE A 181 -7.90 -8.58 22.08
C ILE A 181 -8.02 -7.57 23.21
N ASP A 182 -8.37 -8.08 24.39
CA ASP A 182 -8.23 -7.37 25.64
C ASP A 182 -7.02 -7.91 26.43
N LEU A 183 -6.03 -7.05 26.69
CA LEU A 183 -4.82 -7.39 27.44
C LEU A 183 -4.99 -7.35 28.96
N GLN A 184 -6.23 -7.32 29.46
CA GLN A 184 -6.53 -7.55 30.88
C GLN A 184 -6.12 -8.96 31.37
N SER A 185 -5.96 -9.92 30.45
CA SER A 185 -5.52 -11.29 30.76
C SER A 185 -4.46 -11.77 29.75
N SER A 186 -3.86 -12.94 29.98
CA SER A 186 -2.94 -13.55 29.02
C SER A 186 -3.62 -13.72 27.65
N LEU A 187 -2.87 -13.56 26.56
CA LEU A 187 -3.42 -13.76 25.21
C LEU A 187 -4.17 -15.09 25.11
N PRO A 188 -5.44 -15.08 24.64
CA PRO A 188 -6.20 -16.32 24.54
C PRO A 188 -5.60 -17.23 23.45
N ALA A 189 -5.79 -18.54 23.60
CA ALA A 189 -5.19 -19.53 22.70
C ALA A 189 -5.58 -19.32 21.22
N TRP A 190 -6.81 -18.86 20.95
CA TRP A 190 -7.26 -18.54 19.60
C TRP A 190 -6.50 -17.35 19.01
N ALA A 191 -6.17 -16.33 19.81
CA ALA A 191 -5.41 -15.16 19.36
C ALA A 191 -3.97 -15.54 19.05
N ILE A 192 -3.36 -16.40 19.87
CA ILE A 192 -2.02 -16.93 19.62
C ILE A 192 -2.00 -17.75 18.32
N ALA A 193 -3.00 -18.61 18.10
CA ALA A 193 -3.11 -19.40 16.88
C ALA A 193 -3.32 -18.52 15.63
N ARG A 194 -4.17 -17.49 15.72
CA ARG A 194 -4.41 -16.53 14.63
C ARG A 194 -3.17 -15.69 14.35
N LEU A 195 -2.47 -15.20 15.37
CA LEU A 195 -1.19 -14.48 15.23
C LEU A 195 -0.15 -15.33 14.49
N ARG A 196 0.04 -16.59 14.88
CA ARG A 196 0.96 -17.50 14.19
C ARG A 196 0.57 -17.76 12.73
N ARG A 197 -0.74 -17.84 12.44
CA ARG A 197 -1.22 -17.96 11.06
C ARG A 197 -0.86 -16.72 10.23
N ILE A 198 -1.05 -15.52 10.80
CA ILE A 198 -0.71 -14.27 10.13
C ILE A 198 0.81 -14.19 9.90
N GLU A 199 1.61 -14.55 10.91
CA GLU A 199 3.09 -14.53 10.84
C GLU A 199 3.66 -15.51 9.80
N THR A 200 3.14 -16.74 9.77
CA THR A 200 3.54 -17.75 8.77
C THR A 200 3.16 -17.30 7.35
N THR A 201 1.93 -16.83 7.18
CA THR A 201 1.44 -16.32 5.88
C THR A 201 2.26 -15.12 5.41
N PHE A 202 2.55 -14.16 6.30
CA PHE A 202 3.42 -13.03 6.01
C PHE A 202 4.82 -13.49 5.60
N SER A 203 5.41 -14.44 6.32
CA SER A 203 6.75 -14.94 6.02
C SER A 203 6.83 -15.61 4.65
N ASP A 204 5.81 -16.40 4.29
CA ASP A 204 5.74 -17.08 3.00
C ASP A 204 5.51 -16.09 1.84
N LEU A 205 4.60 -15.13 2.02
CA LEU A 205 4.38 -14.05 1.04
C LEU A 205 5.62 -13.18 0.88
N ARG A 206 6.33 -12.85 1.96
CA ARG A 206 7.58 -12.08 1.92
C ARG A 206 8.68 -12.84 1.18
N ARG A 207 8.76 -14.17 1.33
CA ARG A 207 9.68 -15.00 0.53
C ARG A 207 9.27 -15.02 -0.94
N SER A 208 7.99 -15.21 -1.24
CA SER A 208 7.47 -15.17 -2.61
C SER A 208 7.77 -13.84 -3.28
N PHE A 209 7.51 -12.72 -2.59
CA PHE A 209 7.82 -11.39 -3.09
C PHE A 209 9.31 -11.25 -3.43
N LYS A 210 10.22 -11.72 -2.57
CA LYS A 210 11.66 -11.71 -2.84
C LYS A 210 12.01 -12.50 -4.09
N LEU A 211 11.44 -13.70 -4.27
CA LEU A 211 11.72 -14.53 -5.44
C LEU A 211 11.26 -13.86 -6.73
N CYS A 212 10.01 -13.36 -6.77
CA CYS A 212 9.46 -12.64 -7.91
C CYS A 212 10.27 -11.37 -8.22
N TYR A 213 10.80 -10.70 -7.19
CA TYR A 213 11.59 -9.49 -7.35
C TYR A 213 13.01 -9.76 -7.86
N VAL A 214 13.65 -10.83 -7.38
CA VAL A 214 15.01 -11.25 -7.80
C VAL A 214 15.01 -11.77 -9.24
N GLU A 215 13.98 -12.51 -9.65
CA GLU A 215 13.85 -13.02 -11.03
C GLU A 215 13.36 -11.96 -12.03
N GLY A 216 12.61 -10.95 -11.55
CA GLY A 216 11.94 -9.93 -12.37
C GLY A 216 12.81 -8.76 -12.85
N GLY A 217 14.08 -8.68 -12.47
CA GLY A 217 15.03 -7.71 -13.06
C GLY A 217 14.74 -6.23 -12.80
N LEU A 218 13.97 -5.88 -11.76
CA LEU A 218 13.73 -4.49 -11.35
C LEU A 218 14.95 -3.95 -10.55
N ALA A 219 16.08 -3.77 -11.25
CA ALA A 219 17.35 -3.30 -10.66
C ALA A 219 17.24 -1.91 -9.99
N GLU A 220 16.23 -1.10 -10.32
CA GLU A 220 16.06 0.27 -9.83
C GLU A 220 15.46 0.38 -8.42
N ALA A 221 14.97 -0.72 -7.82
CA ALA A 221 14.54 -0.71 -6.41
C ALA A 221 15.40 -1.64 -5.53
N GLN A 222 16.71 -1.66 -5.79
CA GLN A 222 17.70 -2.21 -4.85
C GLN A 222 17.54 -1.62 -3.44
N THR A 223 17.23 -0.33 -3.33
CA THR A 223 16.93 0.36 -2.06
C THR A 223 15.70 -0.18 -1.34
N LEU A 224 14.67 -0.63 -2.07
CA LEU A 224 13.51 -1.28 -1.48
C LEU A 224 13.87 -2.63 -0.87
N VAL A 225 14.71 -3.42 -1.55
CA VAL A 225 15.14 -4.74 -1.06
C VAL A 225 16.09 -4.58 0.14
N GLU A 226 17.00 -3.60 0.09
CA GLU A 226 17.92 -3.27 1.18
C GLU A 226 17.20 -2.65 2.40
N GLU A 227 16.21 -1.79 2.22
CA GLU A 227 15.40 -1.28 3.33
C GLU A 227 14.51 -2.39 3.90
N VAL A 228 13.75 -3.12 3.07
CA VAL A 228 12.87 -4.21 3.52
C VAL A 228 13.65 -5.36 4.20
N LEU A 229 14.97 -5.45 4.02
CA LEU A 229 15.86 -6.35 4.76
C LEU A 229 16.96 -5.58 5.52
N PRO A 230 16.76 -5.24 6.80
CA PRO A 230 17.89 -5.33 7.71
C PRO A 230 18.33 -6.80 7.68
N THR A 231 19.55 -7.05 7.23
CA THR A 231 20.23 -8.31 7.57
C THR A 231 20.09 -8.51 9.08
N ALA A 232 19.65 -9.68 9.50
CA ALA A 232 19.34 -10.03 10.89
C ALA A 232 20.57 -10.07 11.83
N TYR A 233 21.55 -9.22 11.61
CA TYR A 233 22.77 -9.07 12.39
C TYR A 233 23.11 -7.59 12.47
N ASP A 234 22.51 -6.89 13.43
CA ASP A 234 23.12 -5.74 14.13
C ASP A 234 22.21 -5.37 15.33
N LEU A 235 22.08 -6.33 16.24
CA LEU A 235 21.79 -6.07 17.65
C LEU A 235 22.87 -6.80 18.45
N GLY A 236 24.07 -6.21 18.42
CA GLY A 236 25.19 -6.49 19.32
C GLY A 236 25.38 -5.32 20.27
#